data_AF-A0AAV4TKS1-F1
#
_entry.id   AF-A0AAV4TKS1-F1
#
_cell.length_a   1.000
_cell.length_b   1.000
_cell.length_c   1.000
_cell.angle_alpha   90.00
_cell.angle_beta   90.00
_cell.angle_gamma   90.00
#
_symmetry.space_group_name_H-M   'P 1'
#
loop_
_entity.id
_entity.type
_entity.pdbx_description
1 polymer ?
#
loop_
_entity_poly.entity_id
_entity_poly.type
_entity_poly.pdbx_seq_one_letter_code
_entity_poly.pdbx_strand_id
1 'polypeptide(L)'
;MPGKTAYAACIFLRSESSMGSVTVQLLQARSRITPMKTITIPRLELMAATIDARLFSSVKQALKLPNVKAYFWTDSSTVLTWITSREQWSVFVTNRISEIRKLTTSEEWFHIPTDQNPADILSRGCGPKQLQKHKWWQGPAWLKNSKEQWPKSAVNINKKEVETEKRKSVISANNTELESISLQLAKKIF
;
A
#
# COMPACT_ATOMS: atom_id res chain seq x y z
N MET A 1 3.30 -18.36 -13.54
CA MET A 1 2.32 -18.26 -12.42
C MET A 1 1.18 -17.38 -12.90
N PRO A 2 -0.10 -17.77 -12.75
CA PRO A 2 -1.18 -16.87 -13.11
C PRO A 2 -1.13 -15.66 -12.15
N GLY A 3 -1.15 -14.44 -12.70
CA GLY A 3 -1.06 -13.22 -11.91
C GLY A 3 -2.22 -13.07 -10.91
N LYS A 4 -2.10 -12.13 -9.95
CA LYS A 4 -3.25 -11.71 -9.12
C LYS A 4 -4.40 -11.34 -10.06
N THR A 5 -5.59 -11.92 -9.87
CA THR A 5 -6.79 -11.71 -10.71
C THR A 5 -7.73 -10.64 -10.15
N ALA A 6 -7.57 -10.33 -8.86
CA ALA A 6 -8.21 -9.20 -8.20
C ALA A 6 -7.31 -8.61 -7.12
N TYR A 7 -7.67 -7.40 -6.68
CA TYR A 7 -7.13 -6.75 -5.49
C TYR A 7 -8.28 -6.21 -4.65
N ALA A 8 -8.08 -6.10 -3.34
CA ALA A 8 -9.17 -5.79 -2.42
C ALA A 8 -8.70 -5.02 -1.18
N ALA A 9 -9.65 -4.41 -0.50
CA ALA A 9 -9.50 -3.73 0.78
C ALA A 9 -10.73 -3.98 1.66
N CYS A 10 -10.54 -3.92 2.98
CA CYS A 10 -11.60 -4.12 3.96
C CYS A 10 -11.35 -3.27 5.21
N ILE A 11 -12.40 -2.59 5.66
CA ILE A 11 -12.40 -1.75 6.86
C ILE A 11 -13.13 -2.48 7.98
N PHE A 12 -12.46 -2.63 9.11
CA PHE A 12 -13.05 -3.12 10.35
C PHE A 12 -13.20 -1.97 11.35
N LEU A 13 -14.35 -1.91 12.03
CA LEU A 13 -14.54 -1.06 13.19
C LEU A 13 -14.18 -1.86 14.45
N ARG A 14 -13.21 -1.36 15.22
CA ARG A 14 -12.89 -1.85 16.56
C ARG A 14 -13.48 -0.89 17.59
N SER A 15 -14.35 -1.39 18.45
CA SER A 15 -14.86 -0.67 19.61
C SER A 15 -14.40 -1.34 20.90
N GLU A 16 -14.11 -0.52 21.91
CA GLU A 16 -13.70 -0.96 23.23
C GLU A 16 -14.65 -0.33 24.25
N SER A 17 -15.34 -1.17 25.02
CA SER A 17 -16.27 -0.69 26.03
C SER A 17 -15.53 -0.22 27.28
N SER A 18 -16.21 0.55 28.13
CA SER A 18 -15.69 0.95 29.45
C SER A 18 -15.35 -0.24 30.36
N MET A 19 -15.90 -1.42 30.08
CA MET A 19 -15.62 -2.66 30.80
C MET A 19 -14.47 -3.48 30.19
N GLY A 20 -13.77 -2.93 29.18
CA GLY A 20 -12.65 -3.58 28.49
C GLY A 20 -13.06 -4.61 27.44
N SER A 21 -14.35 -4.73 27.12
CA SER A 21 -14.81 -5.64 26.07
C SER A 21 -14.52 -5.06 24.69
N VAL A 22 -13.79 -5.82 23.87
CA VAL A 22 -13.41 -5.42 22.51
C VAL A 22 -14.31 -6.13 21.49
N THR A 23 -14.98 -5.34 20.65
CA THR A 23 -15.75 -5.84 19.52
C THR A 23 -15.12 -5.37 18.22
N VAL A 24 -14.99 -6.29 17.26
CA VAL A 24 -14.50 -6.01 15.91
C VAL A 24 -15.55 -6.47 14.92
N GLN A 25 -15.91 -5.60 13.99
CA GLN A 25 -16.87 -5.91 12.92
C GLN A 25 -16.43 -5.30 11.59
N LEU A 26 -16.65 -6.03 10.51
CA LEU A 26 -16.49 -5.55 9.16
C LEU A 26 -17.53 -4.48 8.90
N LEU A 27 -17.05 -3.30 8.50
CA LEU A 27 -17.92 -2.20 8.14
C LEU A 27 -18.10 -2.14 6.63
N GLN A 28 -17.02 -2.29 5.86
CA GLN A 28 -17.07 -2.25 4.42
C GLN A 28 -15.92 -3.02 3.80
N ALA A 29 -16.18 -3.64 2.64
CA ALA A 29 -15.18 -4.31 1.83
C ALA A 29 -15.36 -3.95 0.37
N ARG A 30 -14.26 -3.92 -0.38
CA ARG A 30 -14.28 -3.64 -1.82
C ARG A 30 -13.19 -4.45 -2.52
N SER A 31 -13.57 -5.17 -3.56
CA SER A 31 -12.66 -5.84 -4.49
C SER A 31 -12.76 -5.23 -5.88
N ARG A 32 -11.70 -5.39 -6.68
CA ARG A 32 -11.65 -4.98 -8.09
C ARG A 32 -10.87 -6.03 -8.88
N ILE A 33 -11.40 -6.38 -10.05
CA ILE A 33 -10.72 -7.26 -11.01
C ILE A 33 -9.50 -6.53 -11.56
N THR A 34 -8.40 -7.26 -11.76
CA THR A 34 -7.19 -6.68 -12.35
C THR A 34 -7.43 -6.21 -13.78
N PRO A 35 -6.87 -5.05 -14.18
CA PRO A 35 -6.97 -4.59 -15.55
C PRO A 35 -6.40 -5.61 -16.55
N MET A 36 -6.96 -5.65 -17.76
CA MET A 36 -6.46 -6.54 -18.82
C MET A 36 -5.04 -6.18 -19.29
N LYS A 37 -4.61 -4.93 -19.08
CA LYS A 37 -3.22 -4.52 -19.33
C LYS A 37 -2.32 -5.12 -18.26
N THR A 38 -1.18 -5.68 -18.67
CA THR A 38 -0.16 -6.21 -17.75
C THR A 38 0.32 -5.12 -16.80
N ILE A 39 -0.01 -5.26 -15.53
CA ILE A 39 0.45 -4.42 -14.42
C ILE A 39 1.23 -5.33 -13.47
N THR A 40 2.32 -4.82 -12.90
CA THR A 40 3.15 -5.57 -11.95
C THR A 40 2.39 -5.83 -10.65
N ILE A 41 2.73 -6.91 -9.94
CA ILE A 41 2.12 -7.25 -8.65
C ILE A 41 2.23 -6.09 -7.63
N PRO A 42 3.38 -5.43 -7.46
CA PRO A 42 3.49 -4.27 -6.56
C PRO A 42 2.57 -3.11 -6.91
N ARG A 43 2.34 -2.84 -8.21
CA ARG A 43 1.40 -1.81 -8.64
C ARG A 43 -0.05 -2.20 -8.32
N LEU A 44 -0.41 -3.48 -8.43
CA LEU A 44 -1.73 -3.96 -8.01
C LEU A 44 -1.93 -3.83 -6.49
N GLU A 45 -0.89 -4.12 -5.71
CA GLU A 45 -0.90 -3.95 -4.26
C GLU A 45 -1.01 -2.47 -3.87
N LEU A 46 -0.32 -1.57 -4.59
CA LEU A 46 -0.46 -0.12 -4.40
C LEU A 46 -1.88 0.36 -4.76
N MET A 47 -2.50 -0.25 -5.77
CA MET A 47 -3.91 0.01 -6.09
C MET A 47 -4.84 -0.48 -4.98
N ALA A 48 -4.54 -1.60 -4.32
CA ALA A 48 -5.25 -2.07 -3.12
C ALA A 48 -5.18 -1.03 -2.00
N ALA A 49 -3.98 -0.54 -1.67
CA ALA A 49 -3.79 0.52 -0.68
C ALA A 49 -4.54 1.82 -1.07
N THR A 50 -4.57 2.16 -2.36
CA THR A 50 -5.31 3.34 -2.86
C THR A 50 -6.82 3.20 -2.65
N ILE A 51 -7.39 2.03 -2.94
CA ILE A 51 -8.83 1.82 -2.69
C ILE A 51 -9.15 1.78 -1.19
N ASP A 52 -8.22 1.30 -0.36
CA ASP A 52 -8.37 1.26 1.09
C ASP A 52 -8.45 2.68 1.67
N ALA A 53 -7.52 3.57 1.30
CA ALA A 53 -7.54 4.98 1.68
C ALA A 53 -8.86 5.68 1.29
N ARG A 54 -9.36 5.43 0.07
CA ARG A 54 -10.66 5.94 -0.39
C ARG A 54 -11.84 5.37 0.40
N LEU A 55 -11.79 4.06 0.69
CA LEU A 55 -12.84 3.35 1.42
C LEU A 55 -12.95 3.91 2.84
N PHE A 56 -11.82 4.07 3.53
CA PHE A 56 -11.76 4.71 4.83
C PHE A 56 -12.30 6.14 4.80
N SER A 57 -11.89 6.97 3.83
CA SER A 57 -12.41 8.34 3.70
C SER A 57 -13.93 8.37 3.55
N SER A 58 -14.50 7.45 2.74
CA SER A 58 -15.95 7.34 2.57
C SER A 58 -16.66 6.90 3.85
N VAL A 59 -16.11 5.90 4.55
CA VAL A 59 -16.61 5.41 5.84
C VAL A 59 -16.59 6.52 6.89
N LYS A 60 -15.46 7.24 7.01
CA LYS A 60 -15.25 8.30 7.99
C LYS A 60 -16.27 9.41 7.84
N GLN A 61 -16.56 9.79 6.58
CA GLN A 61 -17.57 10.78 6.25
C GLN A 61 -18.98 10.27 6.53
N ALA A 62 -19.32 9.06 6.08
CA ALA A 62 -20.65 8.49 6.25
C ALA A 62 -21.04 8.32 7.73
N LEU A 63 -20.10 7.91 8.57
CA LEU A 63 -20.31 7.73 10.01
C LEU A 63 -20.10 9.00 10.84
N LYS A 64 -19.71 10.12 10.22
CA LYS A 64 -19.42 11.40 10.90
C LYS A 64 -18.39 11.24 12.05
N LEU A 65 -17.29 10.55 11.77
CA LEU A 65 -16.24 10.26 12.76
C LEU A 65 -14.94 11.03 12.48
N PRO A 66 -14.89 12.37 12.66
CA PRO A 66 -13.75 13.19 12.25
C PRO A 66 -12.43 12.82 12.95
N ASN A 67 -12.51 12.33 14.19
CA ASN A 67 -11.37 12.05 15.06
C ASN A 67 -11.14 10.55 15.32
N VAL A 68 -11.73 9.67 14.51
CA VAL A 68 -11.48 8.23 14.65
C VAL A 68 -10.03 7.92 14.33
N LYS A 69 -9.38 7.16 15.22
CA LYS A 69 -8.04 6.64 14.99
C LYS A 69 -8.09 5.57 13.89
N ALA A 70 -7.16 5.63 12.94
CA ALA A 70 -7.05 4.68 11.85
C ALA A 70 -5.73 3.91 11.92
N TYR A 71 -5.76 2.68 11.42
CA TYR A 71 -4.60 1.81 11.28
C TYR A 71 -4.74 1.09 9.94
N PHE A 72 -3.87 1.40 8.98
CA PHE A 72 -3.85 0.82 7.65
C PHE A 72 -2.80 -0.28 7.61
N TRP A 73 -3.14 -1.41 7.00
CA TRP A 73 -2.29 -2.59 6.99
C TRP A 73 -2.09 -3.09 5.56
N THR A 74 -0.84 -3.37 5.20
CA THR A 74 -0.48 -4.04 3.95
C THR A 74 0.56 -5.12 4.21
N ASP A 75 0.47 -6.23 3.50
CA ASP A 75 1.48 -7.29 3.50
C ASP A 75 2.55 -7.11 2.42
N SER A 76 2.48 -5.99 1.68
CA SER A 76 3.48 -5.63 0.69
C SER A 76 4.50 -4.65 1.30
N SER A 77 5.68 -5.17 1.62
CA SER A 77 6.80 -4.34 2.08
C SER A 77 7.20 -3.28 1.05
N THR A 78 7.06 -3.58 -0.24
CA THR A 78 7.30 -2.64 -1.35
C THR A 78 6.31 -1.48 -1.31
N VAL A 79 5.00 -1.75 -1.17
CA VAL A 79 3.97 -0.70 -1.06
C VAL A 79 4.16 0.13 0.21
N LEU A 80 4.45 -0.50 1.34
CA LEU A 80 4.71 0.22 2.57
C LEU A 80 5.92 1.15 2.43
N THR A 81 7.01 0.67 1.80
CA THR A 81 8.21 1.47 1.54
C THR A 81 7.88 2.68 0.66
N TRP A 82 7.11 2.49 -0.41
CA TRP A 82 6.65 3.57 -1.28
C TRP A 82 5.80 4.61 -0.53
N ILE A 83 4.86 4.19 0.33
CA ILE A 83 3.97 5.08 1.09
C ILE A 83 4.74 5.88 2.16
N THR A 84 5.81 5.32 2.73
CA THR A 84 6.54 5.93 3.86
C THR A 84 7.80 6.70 3.44
N SER A 85 8.39 6.37 2.30
CA SER A 85 9.62 7.00 1.81
C SER A 85 9.40 8.34 1.12
N ARG A 86 10.36 9.27 1.26
CA ARG A 86 10.37 10.57 0.55
C ARG A 86 11.05 10.53 -0.83
N GLU A 87 11.41 9.34 -1.31
CA GLU A 87 12.05 9.18 -2.62
C GLU A 87 11.09 9.53 -3.78
N GLN A 88 11.69 9.77 -4.96
CA GLN A 88 10.94 10.03 -6.18
C GLN A 88 10.73 8.73 -6.97
N TRP A 89 9.45 8.39 -7.17
CA TRP A 89 9.04 7.19 -7.88
C TRP A 89 8.52 7.51 -9.28
N SER A 90 8.24 6.49 -10.07
CA SER A 90 7.58 6.64 -11.36
C SER A 90 6.27 7.44 -11.24
N VAL A 91 5.79 7.98 -12.36
CA VAL A 91 4.53 8.76 -12.39
C VAL A 91 3.36 7.95 -11.83
N PHE A 92 3.27 6.65 -12.16
CA PHE A 92 2.21 5.78 -11.66
C PHE A 92 2.23 5.71 -10.12
N VAL A 93 3.39 5.37 -9.56
CA VAL A 93 3.56 5.19 -8.12
C VAL A 93 3.38 6.51 -7.37
N THR A 94 3.98 7.59 -7.88
CA THR A 94 3.84 8.94 -7.31
C THR A 94 2.39 9.39 -7.22
N ASN A 95 1.60 9.21 -8.29
CA ASN A 95 0.21 9.65 -8.31
C ASN A 95 -0.65 8.89 -7.28
N ARG A 96 -0.39 7.60 -7.07
CA ARG A 96 -1.12 6.79 -6.08
C ARG A 96 -0.70 7.11 -4.64
N ILE A 97 0.60 7.26 -4.38
CA ILE A 97 1.09 7.68 -3.06
C ILE A 97 0.56 9.08 -2.71
N SER A 98 0.57 10.02 -3.65
CA SER A 98 0.05 11.37 -3.41
C SER A 98 -1.42 11.35 -3.01
N GLU A 99 -2.21 10.47 -3.61
CA GLU A 99 -3.61 10.31 -3.24
C GLU A 99 -3.76 9.66 -1.84
N ILE A 100 -3.02 8.58 -1.57
CA ILE A 100 -3.01 7.92 -0.26
C ILE A 100 -2.65 8.92 0.85
N ARG A 101 -1.58 9.70 0.67
CA ARG A 101 -1.11 10.71 1.63
C ARG A 101 -2.02 11.94 1.75
N LYS A 102 -2.93 12.15 0.80
CA LYS A 102 -3.98 13.18 0.92
C LYS A 102 -5.14 12.70 1.80
N LEU A 103 -5.39 11.40 1.83
CA LEU A 103 -6.53 10.78 2.53
C LEU A 103 -6.14 10.20 3.89
N THR A 104 -4.85 9.93 4.11
CA THR A 104 -4.27 9.22 5.27
C THR A 104 -2.89 9.78 5.59
N THR A 105 -2.34 9.43 6.75
CA THR A 105 -0.98 9.82 7.14
C THR A 105 -0.02 8.64 7.01
N SER A 106 1.23 8.86 6.60
CA SER A 106 2.21 7.77 6.40
C SER A 106 2.47 6.94 7.66
N GLU A 107 2.36 7.56 8.83
CA GLU A 107 2.59 6.94 10.14
C GLU A 107 1.44 6.03 10.58
N GLU A 108 0.31 6.07 9.87
CA GLU A 108 -0.84 5.19 10.09
C GLU A 108 -0.75 3.89 9.27
N TRP A 109 0.29 3.72 8.44
CA TRP A 109 0.50 2.53 7.61
C TRP A 109 1.49 1.55 8.24
N PHE A 110 1.08 0.29 8.34
CA PHE A 110 1.82 -0.77 9.00
C PHE A 110 1.94 -2.01 8.13
N HIS A 111 2.99 -2.79 8.37
CA HIS A 111 3.15 -4.10 7.74
C HIS A 111 2.42 -5.19 8.53
N ILE A 112 1.77 -6.11 7.83
CA ILE A 112 1.15 -7.31 8.38
C ILE A 112 1.64 -8.55 7.63
N PRO A 113 1.89 -9.70 8.28
CA PRO A 113 2.16 -10.94 7.55
C PRO A 113 1.03 -11.33 6.59
N THR A 114 1.35 -11.84 5.40
CA THR A 114 0.38 -12.20 4.35
C THR A 114 -0.72 -13.15 4.84
N ASP A 115 -0.38 -14.13 5.68
CA ASP A 115 -1.32 -15.10 6.26
C ASP A 115 -2.29 -14.48 7.27
N GLN A 116 -1.98 -13.27 7.76
CA GLN A 116 -2.82 -12.51 8.68
C GLN A 116 -3.61 -11.40 7.97
N ASN A 117 -3.36 -11.15 6.68
CA ASN A 117 -4.05 -10.11 5.91
C ASN A 117 -5.49 -10.54 5.55
N PRO A 118 -6.54 -9.93 6.15
CA PRO A 118 -7.91 -10.32 5.90
C PRO A 118 -8.41 -9.96 4.49
N ALA A 119 -7.77 -9.01 3.80
CA ALA A 119 -8.15 -8.62 2.44
C ALA A 119 -7.79 -9.69 1.41
N ASP A 120 -6.88 -10.61 1.74
CA ASP A 120 -6.37 -11.61 0.81
C ASP A 120 -7.42 -12.68 0.46
N ILE A 121 -8.37 -12.92 1.37
CA ILE A 121 -9.55 -13.76 1.11
C ILE A 121 -10.41 -13.18 -0.03
N LEU A 122 -10.50 -11.85 -0.12
CA LEU A 122 -11.27 -11.17 -1.16
C LEU A 122 -10.52 -11.08 -2.49
N SER A 123 -9.18 -11.02 -2.46
CA SER A 123 -8.35 -10.90 -3.67
C SER A 123 -8.23 -12.24 -4.43
N ARG A 124 -8.34 -13.37 -3.72
CA ARG A 124 -8.24 -14.74 -4.29
C ARG A 124 -9.58 -15.29 -4.81
N GLY A 125 -10.69 -14.63 -4.46
CA GLY A 125 -12.04 -15.16 -4.67
C GLY A 125 -12.41 -16.16 -3.58
N CYS A 126 -13.51 -15.90 -2.87
CA CYS A 126 -13.98 -16.74 -1.76
C CYS A 126 -15.47 -17.01 -1.89
N GLY A 127 -15.88 -18.26 -1.72
CA GLY A 127 -17.30 -18.64 -1.74
C GLY A 127 -18.02 -18.25 -0.45
N PRO A 128 -19.35 -18.02 -0.47
CA PRO A 128 -20.10 -17.60 0.72
C PRO A 128 -19.94 -18.52 1.94
N LYS A 129 -19.88 -19.85 1.73
CA LYS A 129 -19.70 -20.83 2.81
C LYS A 129 -18.35 -20.69 3.53
N GLN A 130 -17.28 -20.35 2.79
CA GLN A 130 -15.96 -20.14 3.38
C GLN A 130 -15.95 -18.87 4.22
N LEU A 131 -16.50 -17.76 3.70
CA LEU A 131 -16.64 -16.52 4.47
C LEU A 131 -17.40 -16.74 5.79
N GLN A 132 -18.44 -17.58 5.75
CA GLN A 132 -19.22 -17.92 6.94
C GLN A 132 -18.44 -18.74 7.97
N LYS A 133 -17.71 -19.77 7.52
CA LYS A 133 -16.91 -20.61 8.40
C LYS A 133 -15.81 -19.81 9.12
N HIS A 134 -15.20 -18.84 8.43
CA HIS A 134 -14.10 -18.05 8.99
C HIS A 134 -14.57 -16.90 9.89
N LYS A 135 -15.89 -16.67 10.03
CA LYS A 135 -16.44 -15.48 10.70
C LYS A 135 -15.73 -14.20 10.25
N TRP A 136 -15.44 -14.11 8.95
CA TRP A 136 -14.55 -13.08 8.41
C TRP A 136 -15.06 -11.66 8.71
N TRP A 137 -16.37 -11.49 8.83
CA TRP A 137 -17.01 -10.25 9.27
C TRP A 137 -16.68 -9.83 10.71
N GLN A 138 -16.15 -10.70 11.57
CA GLN A 138 -15.71 -10.35 12.93
C GLN A 138 -14.26 -9.89 12.98
N GLY A 139 -13.60 -9.79 11.81
CA GLY A 139 -12.19 -9.44 11.69
C GLY A 139 -11.25 -10.52 12.21
N PRO A 140 -9.94 -10.35 11.94
CA PRO A 140 -8.92 -11.23 12.48
C PRO A 140 -8.87 -11.17 14.01
N ALA A 141 -8.60 -12.32 14.64
CA ALA A 141 -8.61 -12.46 16.10
C ALA A 141 -7.67 -11.47 16.80
N TRP A 142 -6.50 -11.20 16.20
CA TRP A 142 -5.50 -10.30 16.76
C TRP A 142 -5.98 -8.84 16.91
N LEU A 143 -6.97 -8.39 16.14
CA LEU A 143 -7.53 -7.03 16.32
C LEU A 143 -8.30 -6.86 17.62
N LYS A 144 -8.75 -7.97 18.22
CA LYS A 144 -9.43 -7.95 19.54
C LYS A 144 -8.44 -7.79 20.69
N ASN A 145 -7.17 -8.09 20.46
CA ASN A 145 -6.12 -7.98 21.46
C ASN A 145 -5.72 -6.51 21.68
N SER A 146 -4.89 -6.29 22.69
CA SER A 146 -4.28 -4.97 22.92
C SER A 146 -3.33 -4.61 21.76
N LYS A 147 -3.08 -3.31 21.57
CA LYS A 147 -2.25 -2.82 20.47
C LYS A 147 -0.83 -3.38 20.51
N GLU A 148 -0.32 -3.68 21.71
CA GLU A 148 1.03 -4.21 21.94
C GLU A 148 1.18 -5.62 21.39
N GLN A 149 0.07 -6.36 21.31
CA GLN A 149 -0.05 -7.73 20.83
C GLN A 149 -0.45 -7.81 19.35
N TRP A 150 -0.70 -6.67 18.71
CA TRP A 150 -0.94 -6.66 17.27
C TRP A 150 0.31 -7.13 16.51
N PRO A 151 0.12 -7.64 15.28
CA PRO A 151 1.22 -8.18 14.49
C PRO A 151 2.31 -7.14 14.31
N LYS A 152 3.52 -7.51 14.74
CA LYS A 152 4.74 -6.77 14.45
C LYS A 152 5.49 -7.60 13.44
N SER A 153 5.90 -6.97 12.34
CA SER A 153 6.62 -7.67 11.30
C SER A 153 7.96 -6.98 11.06
N ALA A 154 9.03 -7.78 11.07
CA ALA A 154 10.30 -7.36 10.51
C ALA A 154 10.09 -7.21 9.01
N VAL A 155 9.98 -5.97 8.55
CA VAL A 155 9.74 -5.66 7.13
C VAL A 155 10.96 -6.10 6.33
N ASN A 156 10.84 -7.21 5.60
CA ASN A 156 11.88 -7.61 4.65
C ASN A 156 11.64 -6.88 3.32
N ILE A 157 12.46 -5.85 3.07
CA ILE A 157 12.33 -4.99 1.90
C ILE A 157 13.04 -5.65 0.72
N ASN A 158 12.29 -6.00 -0.32
CA ASN A 158 12.87 -6.39 -1.60
C ASN A 158 13.40 -5.13 -2.32
N LYS A 159 14.63 -4.73 -2.01
CA LYS A 159 15.27 -3.53 -2.59
C LYS A 159 15.22 -3.51 -4.12
N LYS A 160 15.41 -4.67 -4.77
CA LYS A 160 15.37 -4.75 -6.24
C LYS A 160 14.00 -4.36 -6.79
N GLU A 161 12.94 -4.86 -6.16
CA GLU A 161 11.56 -4.56 -6.56
C GLU A 161 11.20 -3.09 -6.33
N VAL A 162 11.57 -2.53 -5.17
CA VAL A 162 11.37 -1.10 -4.86
C VAL A 162 12.08 -0.19 -5.86
N GLU A 163 13.35 -0.49 -6.16
CA GLU A 163 14.20 0.30 -7.04
C GLU A 163 13.73 0.27 -8.51
N THR A 164 12.94 -0.72 -8.94
CA THR A 164 12.39 -0.77 -10.30
C THR A 164 11.51 0.45 -10.64
N GLU A 165 10.90 1.06 -9.63
CA GLU A 165 10.04 2.24 -9.80
C GLU A 165 10.73 3.55 -9.41
N LYS A 166 12.01 3.52 -9.01
CA LYS A 166 12.74 4.74 -8.65
C LYS A 166 13.03 5.56 -9.90
N ARG A 167 12.75 6.87 -9.85
CA ARG A 167 13.15 7.77 -10.94
C ARG A 167 14.65 7.89 -10.93
N LYS A 168 15.28 7.51 -12.04
CA LYS A 168 16.68 7.86 -12.29
C LYS A 168 16.75 9.37 -12.40
N SER A 169 17.62 10.00 -11.62
CA SER A 169 17.99 11.39 -11.84
C SER A 169 18.55 11.49 -13.26
N VAL A 170 17.95 12.34 -14.10
CA VAL A 170 18.60 12.76 -15.34
C VAL A 170 19.82 13.55 -14.89
N ILE A 171 20.98 12.93 -14.91
CA ILE A 171 22.24 13.67 -14.87
C ILE A 171 22.22 14.45 -16.18
N SER A 172 21.93 15.75 -16.13
CA SER A 172 22.28 16.62 -17.23
C SER A 172 23.78 16.45 -17.42
N ALA A 173 24.20 15.79 -18.50
CA ALA A 173 25.59 15.83 -18.90
C ALA A 173 25.92 17.32 -19.04
N ASN A 174 26.71 17.85 -18.11
CA ASN A 174 27.19 19.22 -18.23
C ASN A 174 27.98 19.26 -19.54
N ASN A 175 27.55 20.09 -20.49
CA ASN A 175 28.19 20.32 -21.79
C ASN A 175 29.70 20.67 -21.69
N THR A 176 30.22 20.88 -20.48
CA THR A 176 31.61 21.20 -20.18
C THR A 176 32.59 20.10 -20.65
N GLU A 177 32.18 18.83 -20.67
CA GLU A 177 33.05 17.75 -21.15
C GLU A 177 33.11 17.70 -22.68
N LEU A 178 32.00 17.99 -23.37
CA LEU A 178 31.96 18.07 -24.83
C LEU A 178 32.63 19.33 -25.38
N GLU A 179 32.51 20.45 -24.67
CA GLU A 179 33.20 21.71 -24.99
C GLU A 179 34.73 21.58 -24.78
N SER A 180 35.17 20.91 -23.70
CA SER A 180 36.60 20.70 -23.46
C SER A 180 37.25 19.74 -24.46
N ILE A 181 36.55 18.68 -24.87
CA ILE A 181 36.99 17.77 -25.94
C ILE A 181 37.04 18.50 -27.29
N SER A 182 36.05 19.34 -27.60
CA SER A 182 36.02 20.15 -28.84
C SER A 182 37.18 21.16 -28.89
N LEU A 183 37.49 21.82 -27.77
CA LEU A 183 38.63 22.74 -27.66
C LEU A 183 39.99 22.03 -27.75
N GLN A 184 40.12 20.81 -27.22
CA GLN A 184 41.34 20.01 -27.36
C GLN A 184 41.57 19.52 -28.79
N LEU A 185 40.50 19.17 -29.51
CA LEU A 185 40.59 18.76 -30.92
C LEU A 185 40.93 19.95 -31.83
N ALA A 186 40.34 21.13 -31.58
CA ALA A 186 40.65 22.34 -32.35
C ALA A 186 42.11 22.79 -32.19
N LYS A 187 42.73 22.59 -31.02
CA LYS A 187 44.15 22.90 -30.76
C LYS A 187 45.14 21.90 -31.36
N LYS A 188 44.69 20.76 -31.89
CA LYS A 188 45.55 19.76 -32.56
C LYS A 188 45.59 19.90 -34.09
N ILE A 189 44.77 20.79 -34.66
CA ILE A 189 44.61 20.95 -36.11
C ILE A 189 45.33 22.19 -36.66
N PHE A 190 45.98 22.99 -35.79
CA PHE A 190 46.87 24.09 -36.18
C PHE A 190 48.24 23.93 -35.54
#